data_AF-A0A4R2LN94-F1
#
_entry.id   AF-A0A4R2LN94-F1
#
_cell.length_a   1.000
_cell.length_b   1.000
_cell.length_c   1.000
_cell.angle_alpha   90.00
_cell.angle_beta   90.00
_cell.angle_gamma   90.00
#
_symmetry.space_group_name_H-M   'P 1'
#
loop_
_entity.id
_entity.type
_entity.pdbx_description
1 polymer ?
#
loop_
_entity_poly.entity_id
_entity_poly.type
_entity_poly.pdbx_seq_one_letter_code
_entity_poly.pdbx_strand_id
1 'polypeptide(L)'
;MTGTNGYDQTFKTDKNGEIFIEGLRIGEYTVSEVSDSVSSGYILPADKQVTIKVDETATVEMHNELRETPKTGDDFNPALWIGLAAVSVLGAGVLGFVGFKNKKKKED
;
A
#
# COMPACT_ATOMS: atom_id res chain seq x y z
N MET A 1 -16.60 -7.69 -14.58
CA MET A 1 -17.35 -8.96 -14.73
C MET A 1 -17.38 -9.30 -16.20
N THR A 2 -16.75 -10.41 -16.55
CA THR A 2 -16.62 -10.88 -17.93
C THR A 2 -17.39 -12.17 -18.12
N GLY A 3 -18.05 -12.36 -19.26
CA GLY A 3 -18.79 -13.57 -19.58
C GLY A 3 -18.42 -14.10 -20.95
N THR A 4 -18.48 -15.41 -21.14
CA THR A 4 -18.13 -16.10 -22.40
C THR A 4 -18.95 -15.61 -23.59
N ASN A 5 -20.10 -15.00 -23.34
CA ASN A 5 -20.99 -14.40 -24.33
C ASN A 5 -20.53 -13.02 -24.86
N GLY A 6 -19.29 -12.61 -24.57
CA GLY A 6 -18.77 -11.27 -24.90
C GLY A 6 -19.29 -10.17 -23.96
N TYR A 7 -19.80 -10.56 -22.78
CA TYR A 7 -20.24 -9.62 -21.77
C TYR A 7 -19.01 -9.09 -21.04
N ASP A 8 -18.81 -7.78 -21.01
CA ASP A 8 -17.75 -7.15 -20.23
C ASP A 8 -18.28 -5.84 -19.64
N GLN A 9 -18.48 -5.82 -18.33
CA GLN A 9 -18.88 -4.63 -17.59
C GLN A 9 -18.19 -4.54 -16.24
N THR A 10 -17.85 -3.31 -15.85
CA THR A 10 -17.34 -2.98 -14.52
C THR A 10 -18.45 -2.34 -13.69
N PHE A 11 -18.61 -2.83 -12.46
CA PHE A 11 -19.58 -2.33 -11.50
C PHE A 11 -18.86 -1.78 -10.28
N LYS A 12 -19.48 -0.83 -9.59
CA LYS A 12 -19.02 -0.32 -8.30
C LYS A 12 -19.96 -0.82 -7.21
N THR A 13 -19.38 -1.29 -6.11
CA THR A 13 -20.13 -1.61 -4.88
C THR A 13 -20.80 -0.35 -4.34
N ASP A 14 -21.97 -0.53 -3.74
CA ASP A 14 -22.66 0.54 -3.05
C ASP A 14 -22.12 0.76 -1.62
N LYS A 15 -22.77 1.64 -0.85
CA LYS A 15 -22.40 1.94 0.55
C LYS A 15 -22.53 0.74 1.50
N ASN A 16 -23.28 -0.29 1.13
CA ASN A 16 -23.44 -1.53 1.90
C ASN A 16 -22.45 -2.62 1.44
N GLY A 17 -21.70 -2.38 0.37
CA GLY A 17 -20.76 -3.35 -0.20
C GLY A 17 -21.42 -4.32 -1.20
N GLU A 18 -22.64 -4.02 -1.65
CA GLU A 18 -23.43 -4.91 -2.50
C GLU A 18 -23.43 -4.44 -3.95
N ILE A 19 -23.54 -5.40 -4.89
CA ILE A 19 -23.75 -5.16 -6.32
C ILE A 19 -24.91 -6.05 -6.75
N PHE A 20 -25.95 -5.45 -7.33
CA PHE A 20 -27.09 -6.19 -7.89
C PHE A 20 -27.14 -6.01 -9.40
N ILE A 21 -27.15 -7.11 -10.15
CA ILE A 21 -27.10 -7.12 -11.61
C ILE A 21 -28.27 -7.95 -12.14
N GLU A 22 -29.21 -7.31 -12.81
CA GLU A 22 -30.38 -7.95 -13.41
C GLU A 22 -30.20 -8.13 -14.93
N GLY A 23 -30.97 -9.06 -15.51
CA GLY A 23 -31.03 -9.25 -16.97
C GLY A 23 -29.78 -9.91 -17.58
N LEU A 24 -29.00 -10.63 -16.79
CA LEU A 24 -27.90 -11.44 -17.30
C LEU A 24 -28.45 -12.61 -18.12
N ARG A 25 -27.82 -12.87 -19.28
CA ARG A 25 -28.13 -14.04 -20.08
C ARG A 25 -27.60 -15.29 -19.37
N ILE A 26 -28.24 -16.42 -19.60
CA ILE A 26 -27.77 -17.71 -19.11
C ILE A 26 -26.35 -17.94 -19.63
N GLY A 27 -25.43 -18.31 -18.74
CA GLY A 27 -24.03 -18.53 -19.09
C GLY A 27 -23.07 -18.41 -17.92
N GLU A 28 -21.80 -18.65 -18.22
CA GLU A 28 -20.69 -18.52 -17.28
C GLU A 28 -20.18 -17.08 -17.24
N TYR A 29 -20.04 -16.55 -16.03
CA TYR A 29 -19.48 -15.24 -15.77
C TYR A 29 -18.33 -15.35 -14.77
N THR A 30 -17.31 -14.53 -14.97
CA THR A 30 -16.17 -14.36 -14.06
C THR A 30 -16.28 -12.99 -13.41
N VAL A 31 -16.29 -12.98 -12.09
CA VAL A 31 -16.26 -11.79 -11.24
C VAL A 31 -14.82 -11.58 -10.80
N SER A 32 -14.23 -10.48 -11.26
CA SER A 32 -12.89 -10.02 -10.90
C SER A 32 -12.99 -8.65 -10.26
N GLU A 33 -12.28 -8.44 -9.14
CA GLU A 33 -12.19 -7.13 -8.49
C GLU A 33 -11.17 -6.25 -9.24
N VAL A 34 -11.55 -5.01 -9.54
CA VAL A 34 -10.69 -4.05 -10.25
C VAL A 34 -9.95 -3.22 -9.22
N SER A 35 -8.60 -3.18 -9.31
CA SER A 35 -7.79 -2.30 -8.46
C SER A 35 -8.02 -0.83 -8.80
N ASP A 36 -8.41 -0.05 -7.80
CA ASP A 36 -8.42 1.42 -7.81
C ASP A 36 -7.59 1.96 -6.61
N SER A 37 -7.32 3.26 -6.61
CA SER A 37 -6.66 4.03 -5.56
C SER A 37 -7.19 3.75 -4.14
N VAL A 38 -8.49 3.47 -4.01
CA VAL A 38 -9.16 3.13 -2.73
C VAL A 38 -8.84 1.71 -2.26
N SER A 39 -8.57 0.78 -3.17
CA SER A 39 -8.20 -0.61 -2.86
C SER A 39 -6.70 -0.82 -2.61
N SER A 40 -5.89 0.24 -2.62
CA SER A 40 -4.44 0.18 -2.42
C SER A 40 -4.00 -0.41 -1.07
N GLY A 41 -4.86 -0.33 -0.05
CA GLY A 41 -4.64 -0.89 1.29
C GLY A 41 -5.07 -2.34 1.46
N TYR A 42 -5.53 -3.03 0.42
CA TYR A 42 -6.12 -4.36 0.53
C TYR A 42 -5.55 -5.36 -0.49
N ILE A 43 -5.69 -6.66 -0.20
CA ILE A 43 -5.26 -7.78 -1.04
C ILE A 43 -6.46 -8.27 -1.84
N LEU A 44 -6.47 -7.99 -3.14
CA LEU A 44 -7.56 -8.39 -4.02
C LEU A 44 -7.80 -9.91 -3.96
N PRO A 45 -9.05 -10.36 -3.79
CA PRO A 45 -9.40 -11.77 -3.79
C PRO A 45 -9.19 -12.42 -5.17
N ALA A 46 -9.12 -13.75 -5.17
CA ALA A 46 -9.09 -14.53 -6.40
C ALA A 46 -10.40 -14.38 -7.20
N ASP A 47 -10.28 -14.46 -8.53
CA ASP A 47 -11.42 -14.44 -9.45
C ASP A 47 -12.43 -15.54 -9.11
N LYS A 48 -13.71 -15.18 -9.08
CA LYS A 48 -14.80 -16.14 -8.84
C LYS A 48 -15.62 -16.35 -10.09
N GLN A 49 -15.80 -17.62 -10.47
CA GLN A 49 -16.68 -18.01 -11.56
C GLN A 49 -18.09 -18.29 -11.01
N VAL A 50 -19.10 -17.82 -11.75
CA VAL A 50 -20.50 -18.00 -11.42
C VAL A 50 -21.30 -18.38 -12.66
N THR A 51 -22.11 -19.43 -12.53
CA THR A 51 -23.05 -19.87 -13.56
C THR A 51 -24.40 -19.23 -13.31
N ILE A 52 -24.90 -18.44 -14.26
CA ILE A 52 -26.26 -17.89 -14.21
C ILE A 52 -27.21 -18.83 -14.95
N LYS A 53 -28.29 -19.25 -14.29
CA LYS A 53 -29.37 -20.07 -14.88
C LYS A 53 -30.68 -19.29 -14.98
N VAL A 54 -31.64 -19.84 -15.73
CA VAL A 54 -32.95 -19.19 -15.92
C VAL A 54 -33.67 -19.08 -14.58
N ASP A 55 -34.20 -17.89 -14.29
CA ASP A 55 -34.93 -17.55 -13.05
C ASP A 55 -34.19 -17.89 -11.74
N GLU A 56 -32.86 -18.04 -11.78
CA GLU A 56 -32.02 -18.33 -10.61
C GLU A 56 -31.11 -17.13 -10.32
N THR A 57 -31.15 -16.65 -9.07
CA THR A 57 -30.21 -15.63 -8.59
C THR A 57 -28.97 -16.31 -8.04
N ALA A 58 -27.82 -16.08 -8.68
CA ALA A 58 -26.55 -16.56 -8.15
C ALA A 58 -25.92 -15.49 -7.26
N THR A 59 -25.64 -15.85 -6.01
CA THR A 59 -24.96 -14.96 -5.06
C THR A 59 -23.48 -15.32 -5.01
N VAL A 60 -22.61 -14.32 -5.18
CA VAL A 60 -21.16 -14.47 -5.08
C VAL A 60 -20.66 -13.56 -3.97
N GLU A 61 -20.11 -14.15 -2.92
CA GLU A 61 -19.48 -13.40 -1.83
C GLU A 61 -18.00 -13.20 -2.13
N MET A 62 -17.48 -11.97 -2.02
CA MET A 62 -16.07 -11.64 -2.20
C MET A 62 -15.57 -11.05 -0.88
N HIS A 63 -14.43 -11.55 -0.38
CA HIS A 63 -13.83 -11.08 0.87
C HIS A 63 -12.47 -10.47 0.58
N ASN A 64 -12.23 -9.26 1.07
CA ASN A 64 -10.99 -8.53 0.84
C ASN A 64 -10.18 -8.47 2.14
N GLU A 65 -8.89 -8.78 2.09
CA GLU A 65 -8.02 -8.79 3.28
C GLU A 65 -7.23 -7.48 3.37
N LEU A 66 -7.10 -6.91 4.57
CA LEU A 66 -6.27 -5.71 4.76
C LEU A 66 -4.81 -6.06 4.53
N ARG A 67 -4.13 -5.31 3.67
CA ARG A 67 -2.70 -5.49 3.44
C ARG A 67 -1.93 -4.99 4.66
N GLU A 68 -1.21 -5.88 5.33
CA GLU A 68 -0.30 -5.45 6.39
C GLU A 68 0.77 -4.56 5.79
N THR A 69 0.79 -3.29 6.19
CA THR A 69 1.96 -2.44 5.98
C THR A 69 3.05 -2.98 6.89
N PRO A 70 4.22 -3.41 6.37
CA PRO A 70 5.33 -3.76 7.24
C PRO A 70 5.64 -2.55 8.12
N LYS A 71 5.93 -2.76 9.40
CA LYS A 71 6.48 -1.71 10.27
C LYS A 71 7.91 -1.39 9.84
N THR A 72 8.06 -0.72 8.70
CA THR A 72 9.30 -0.05 8.31
C THR A 72 9.18 1.41 8.69
N GLY A 73 9.22 1.64 10.00
CA GLY A 73 9.62 2.91 10.58
C GLY A 73 10.74 2.55 11.53
N ASP A 74 11.96 3.00 11.24
CA ASP A 74 13.08 2.86 12.16
C ASP A 74 12.62 3.34 13.55
N ASP A 75 12.75 2.46 14.55
CA ASP A 75 12.52 2.85 15.94
C ASP A 75 13.49 4.00 16.23
N PHE A 76 12.97 5.20 16.46
CA PHE A 76 13.76 6.35 16.86
C PHE A 76 14.61 5.96 18.08
N ASN A 77 15.89 5.63 17.88
CA ASN A 77 16.81 5.29 18.95
C ASN A 77 17.53 6.57 19.41
N PRO A 78 17.13 7.19 20.55
CA PRO A 78 17.73 8.43 21.02
C PRO A 78 19.24 8.26 21.31
N ALA A 79 19.70 7.07 21.67
CA ALA A 79 21.13 6.81 21.90
C ALA A 79 21.96 6.92 20.60
N LEU A 80 21.39 6.54 19.45
CA LEU A 80 22.05 6.66 18.15
C LEU A 80 22.27 8.14 17.79
N TRP A 81 21.24 8.98 17.97
CA TRP A 81 21.32 10.41 17.71
C TRP A 81 22.21 11.16 18.71
N ILE A 82 22.18 10.79 19.99
CA ILE A 82 23.09 11.32 21.01
C ILE A 82 24.54 10.93 20.67
N GLY A 83 24.77 9.68 20.25
CA GLY A 83 26.08 9.22 19.81
C GLY A 83 26.60 10.00 18.59
N LEU A 84 25.75 10.20 17.58
CA LEU A 84 26.10 10.97 16.37
C LEU A 84 26.42 12.45 16.71
N ALA A 85 25.64 13.06 17.59
CA ALA A 85 25.89 14.43 18.06
C ALA A 85 27.21 14.53 18.83
N ALA A 86 27.49 13.57 19.73
CA ALA A 86 28.73 13.54 20.49
C ALA A 86 29.96 13.41 19.59
N VAL A 87 29.94 12.51 18.59
CA VAL A 87 31.02 12.35 17.61
C VAL A 87 31.24 13.63 16.80
N SER A 88 30.16 14.30 16.40
CA SER A 88 30.24 15.52 15.59
C SER A 88 30.88 16.69 16.36
N VAL A 89 30.55 16.86 17.64
CA VAL A 89 31.14 17.90 18.50
C VAL A 89 32.63 17.66 18.73
N LEU A 90 33.05 16.40 18.91
CA LEU A 90 34.47 16.07 19.05
C LEU A 90 35.26 16.42 17.77
N GLY A 91 34.71 16.10 16.59
CA GLY A 91 35.34 16.46 15.31
C GLY A 91 35.50 17.97 15.12
N ALA A 92 34.46 18.74 15.39
CA ALA A 92 34.50 20.20 15.30
C ALA A 92 35.47 20.83 16.31
N GLY A 93 35.55 20.29 17.53
CA GLY A 93 36.47 20.75 18.56
C GLY A 93 37.95 20.57 18.18
N VAL A 94 38.30 19.41 17.61
CA VAL A 94 39.67 19.14 17.13
C VAL A 94 40.04 20.08 15.97
N LEU A 95 39.16 20.24 14.99
CA LEU A 95 39.40 21.14 13.85
C LEU A 95 39.51 22.61 14.29
N GLY A 96 38.64 23.05 15.20
CA GLY A 96 38.70 24.40 15.77
C GLY A 96 40.00 24.67 16.53
N PHE A 97 40.47 23.71 17.35
CA PHE A 97 41.72 23.84 18.09
C PHE A 97 42.95 23.87 17.17
N VAL A 98 43.00 23.00 16.16
CA VAL A 98 44.08 22.99 15.15
C VAL A 98 44.07 24.29 14.34
N GLY A 99 42.91 24.77 13.91
CA GLY A 99 42.75 26.04 13.21
C GLY A 99 43.23 27.24 14.03
N PHE A 100 42.87 27.29 15.32
CA PHE A 100 43.31 28.35 16.24
C PHE A 100 44.83 28.32 16.47
N LYS A 101 45.42 27.13 16.66
CA LYS A 101 46.87 26.98 16.82
C LYS A 101 47.65 27.37 15.56
N ASN A 102 47.10 27.08 14.38
CA ASN A 102 47.70 27.50 13.11
C ASN A 102 47.54 28.99 12.83
N LYS A 103 46.51 29.66 13.39
CA LYS A 103 46.35 31.11 13.26
C LYS A 103 47.37 31.87 14.10
N LYS A 104 47.60 31.44 15.36
CA LYS A 104 48.65 32.01 16.23
C LYS A 104 50.05 31.92 15.64
N LYS A 105 50.38 30.82 14.96
CA LYS A 105 51.68 30.64 14.28
C LYS A 105 51.90 31.54 13.05
N LYS A 106 50.86 32.22 12.55
CA LYS A 106 50.95 33.14 11.40
C LYS A 106 50.94 34.61 11.82
N GLU A 107 50.68 34.90 13.10
CA GLU A 107 50.71 36.25 13.68
C GLU A 107 52.05 36.58 14.38
N ASP A 108 52.99 35.63 14.44
CA ASP A 108 54.38 35.81 14.90
C ASP A 108 55.36 35.92 13.71
#